data_AF-A0A954X911-F1
#
_entry.id   AF-A0A954X911-F1
#
_cell.length_a   1.000
_cell.length_b   1.000
_cell.length_c   1.000
_cell.angle_alpha   90.00
_cell.angle_beta   90.00
_cell.angle_gamma   90.00
#
_symmetry.space_group_name_H-M   'P 1'
#
loop_
_entity.id
_entity.type
_entity.pdbx_description
1 polymer ?
#
loop_
_entity_poly.entity_id
_entity_poly.type
_entity_poly.pdbx_seq_one_letter_code
_entity_poly.pdbx_strand_id
1 'polypeptide(L)' 'SVEKSLSMVTSLNPHIGYENAARMAKEAFKTGKTIRQLCREQGVLPEATLNEALDPMSMTEPHA' A
#
# COMPACT_ATOMS: atom_id res chain seq x y z
N SER A 1 7.50 -10.18 -5.95
CA SER A 1 6.13 -9.82 -6.37
C SER A 1 5.93 -8.33 -6.18
N VAL A 2 5.37 -7.64 -7.18
CA VAL A 2 5.18 -6.18 -7.22
C VAL A 2 4.55 -5.61 -5.94
N GLU A 3 3.64 -6.36 -5.32
CA GLU A 3 2.94 -6.00 -4.07
C GLU A 3 3.81 -5.86 -2.80
N LYS A 4 5.08 -6.30 -2.84
CA LYS A 4 6.05 -6.11 -1.72
C LYS A 4 6.97 -4.91 -1.94
N SER A 5 6.86 -4.23 -3.09
CA SER A 5 7.77 -3.15 -3.45
C SER A 5 7.43 -1.85 -2.71
N LEU A 6 8.46 -1.05 -2.42
CA LEU A 6 8.33 0.27 -1.80
C LEU A 6 7.37 1.19 -2.59
N SER A 7 7.30 1.03 -3.90
CA SER A 7 6.41 1.78 -4.80
C SER A 7 4.92 1.60 -4.44
N MET A 8 4.50 0.39 -4.04
CA MET A 8 3.12 0.11 -3.64
C MET A 8 2.77 0.74 -2.29
N VAL A 9 3.76 0.98 -1.42
CA VAL A 9 3.48 1.63 -0.14
C VAL A 9 3.38 3.14 -0.29
N THR A 10 4.13 3.72 -1.23
CA THR A 10 4.10 5.16 -1.47
C THR A 10 2.77 5.65 -2.03
N SER A 11 2.03 4.82 -2.78
CA SER A 11 0.68 5.15 -3.24
C SER A 11 -0.32 5.28 -2.08
N LEU A 12 -0.01 4.72 -0.91
CA LEU A 12 -0.84 4.86 0.30
C LEU A 12 -0.57 6.17 1.05
N ASN A 13 0.54 6.87 0.78
CA ASN A 13 0.91 8.10 1.51
C ASN A 13 -0.21 9.15 1.58
N PRO A 14 -0.98 9.44 0.50
CA PRO A 14 -2.07 10.41 0.56
C PRO A 14 -3.22 10.00 1.50
N HIS A 15 -3.37 8.70 1.76
CA HIS A 15 -4.47 8.15 2.55
C HIS A 15 -4.10 7.92 4.02
N ILE A 16 -2.87 7.48 4.28
CA ILE A 16 -2.46 7.02 5.63
C ILE A 16 -1.26 7.80 6.18
N GLY A 17 -0.64 8.66 5.37
CA GLY A 17 0.56 9.40 5.73
C GLY A 17 1.85 8.57 5.57
N TYR A 18 2.96 9.27 5.36
CA TYR A 18 4.27 8.65 5.12
C TYR A 18 4.71 7.71 6.25
N GLU A 19 4.50 8.10 7.52
CA GLU A 19 4.96 7.32 8.66
C GLU A 19 4.25 5.96 8.77
N ASN A 20 2.93 5.93 8.56
CA ASN A 20 2.16 4.69 8.55
C ASN A 20 2.51 3.82 7.35
N ALA A 21 2.72 4.42 6.17
CA ALA A 21 3.18 3.69 5.00
C ALA A 21 4.57 3.06 5.22
N ALA A 22 5.51 3.81 5.80
CA ALA A 22 6.83 3.30 6.15
C ALA A 22 6.76 2.14 7.18
N ARG A 23 5.87 2.25 8.17
CA ARG A 23 5.60 1.16 9.13
C ARG A 23 5.05 -0.08 8.44
N MET A 24 4.10 0.08 7.51
CA MET A 24 3.52 -1.02 6.73
C MET A 24 4.57 -1.74 5.89
N ALA A 25 5.47 -1.00 5.23
CA ALA A 25 6.56 -1.60 4.45
C ALA A 25 7.50 -2.45 5.31
N LYS A 26 7.88 -1.93 6.49
CA LYS A 26 8.72 -2.68 7.44
C LYS A 26 8.02 -3.96 7.91
N GLU A 27 6.74 -3.88 8.23
CA GLU A 27 5.96 -5.04 8.67
C GLU A 27 5.79 -6.08 7.56
N ALA A 28 5.53 -5.65 6.31
CA ALA A 28 5.43 -6.53 5.15
C ALA A 28 6.75 -7.28 4.90
N PHE A 29 7.88 -6.57 5.03
CA PHE A 29 9.20 -7.17 4.91
C PHE A 29 9.45 -8.21 6.01
N LYS A 30 9.15 -7.86 7.27
CA LYS A 30 9.37 -8.73 8.43
C LYS A 30 8.49 -9.99 8.42
N THR A 31 7.22 -9.84 8.05
CA THR A 31 6.23 -10.93 8.09
C THR A 31 6.15 -11.73 6.80
N GLY A 32 6.71 -11.20 5.71
CA GLY A 32 6.57 -11.77 4.37
C GLY A 32 5.19 -11.57 3.74
N LYS A 33 4.26 -10.88 4.44
CA LYS A 33 2.92 -10.53 3.93
C LYS A 33 3.00 -9.43 2.87
N THR A 34 1.95 -9.30 2.07
CA THR A 34 1.81 -8.18 1.12
C THR A 34 1.26 -6.94 1.82
N ILE A 35 1.47 -5.76 1.22
CA ILE A 35 0.90 -4.51 1.72
C ILE A 35 -0.63 -4.62 1.81
N ARG A 36 -1.27 -5.17 0.78
CA ARG A 36 -2.73 -5.41 0.73
C ARG A 36 -3.22 -6.27 1.89
N GLN A 37 -2.53 -7.35 2.21
CA GLN A 37 -2.89 -8.23 3.33
C GLN A 37 -2.85 -7.45 4.65
N LEU A 38 -1.76 -6.73 4.91
CA LEU A 38 -1.62 -5.97 6.15
C LEU A 38 -2.65 -4.84 6.26
N CYS A 39 -2.96 -4.14 5.17
CA CYS A 39 -3.98 -3.10 5.16
C CYS A 39 -5.37 -3.65 5.49
N ARG A 40 -5.72 -4.83 4.96
CA ARG A 40 -6.98 -5.53 5.26
C ARG A 40 -7.03 -6.00 6.71
N GLU A 41 -5.95 -6.63 7.19
CA GLU A 41 -5.86 -7.13 8.57
C GLU A 41 -5.95 -6.01 9.61
N GLN A 42 -5.32 -4.86 9.34
CA GLN A 42 -5.30 -3.72 10.25
C GLN A 42 -6.48 -2.74 10.05
N GLY A 43 -7.36 -2.99 9.08
CA GLY A 43 -8.50 -2.12 8.77
C GLY A 43 -8.08 -0.68 8.43
N VAL A 44 -6.93 -0.51 7.76
CA VAL A 44 -6.31 0.81 7.56
C VAL A 44 -7.11 1.66 6.58
N LEU A 45 -7.72 1.03 5.58
CA LEU A 45 -8.56 1.67 4.56
C LEU A 45 -9.76 0.79 4.22
N PRO A 46 -10.88 1.39 3.77
CA PRO A 46 -11.96 0.64 3.14
C PRO A 46 -11.44 -0.17 1.94
N GLU A 47 -12.06 -1.33 1.68
CA GLU A 47 -11.61 -2.22 0.61
C GLU A 47 -11.63 -1.56 -0.78
N ALA A 48 -12.62 -0.72 -1.07
CA ALA A 48 -12.70 0.04 -2.31
C ALA A 48 -11.48 0.96 -2.49
N THR A 49 -11.18 1.79 -1.48
CA THR A 49 -10.03 2.70 -1.48
C THR A 49 -8.70 1.96 -1.57
N LEU A 50 -8.59 0.82 -0.89
CA LEU A 50 -7.40 -0.02 -0.96
C LEU A 50 -7.19 -0.63 -2.36
N ASN A 51 -8.28 -1.00 -3.04
CA ASN A 51 -8.23 -1.51 -4.40
C ASN A 51 -7.78 -0.44 -5.39
N GLU A 52 -8.33 0.78 -5.28
CA GLU A 52 -7.94 1.92 -6.12
C GLU A 52 -6.48 2.35 -5.89
N ALA A 53 -6.08 2.50 -4.61
CA ALA A 53 -4.75 2.98 -4.24
C ALA A 53 -3.63 1.95 -4.52
N LEU A 54 -3.98 0.66 -4.64
CA LEU A 54 -3.04 -0.42 -4.95
C LEU A 54 -3.30 -1.04 -6.34
N ASP A 55 -3.99 -0.34 -7.23
CA ASP A 55 -4.16 -0.76 -8.62
C ASP A 55 -2.86 -0.47 -9.40
N PRO A 56 -2.17 -1.47 -9.95
CA PRO A 56 -0.95 -1.27 -10.73
C PRO A 56 -1.15 -0.39 -11.95
N MET A 57 -2.35 -0.36 -12.55
CA MET A 57 -2.64 0.44 -13.74
C MET A 57 -2.66 1.93 -13.40
N SER A 58 -3.30 2.31 -12.29
CA SER A 58 -3.29 3.71 -11.81
C SER A 58 -1.92 4.17 -11.33
N MET A 59 -0.99 3.25 -11.02
CA MET A 59 0.40 3.55 -10.69
C MET A 59 1.32 3.76 -11.91
N THR A 60 0.86 3.45 -13.13
CA THR A 60 1.63 3.65 -14.37
C THR A 60 1.32 4.96 -15.09
N GLU A 61 0.22 5.62 -14.74
CA GLU A 61 -0.08 6.96 -15.24
C GLU A 61 0.36 8.00 -14.20
N PRO A 62 1.30 8.89 -14.52
CA PRO A 62 1.52 10.05 -13.67
C PRO A 62 0.24 10.89 -13.72
N HIS A 63 -0.44 11.04 -12.58
CA HIS A 63 -1.44 12.09 -12.44
C HIS A 63 -0.75 13.43 -12.71
N ALA A 64 -1.07 14.02 -13.86
CA ALA A 64 -0.59 15.32 -14.33
C ALA A 64 -1.20 16.46 -13.50
#